data_AF-A0A7Y3EX64-F1
#
_entry.id   AF-A0A7Y3EX64-F1
#
_cell.length_a   1.000
_cell.length_b   1.000
_cell.length_c   1.000
_cell.angle_alpha   90.00
_cell.angle_beta   90.00
_cell.angle_gamma   90.00
#
_symmetry.space_group_name_H-M   'P 1'
#
loop_
_entity.id
_entity.type
_entity.pdbx_description
1 polymer ?
#
loop_
_entity_poly.entity_id
_entity_poly.type
_entity_poly.pdbx_seq_one_letter_code
_entity_poly.pdbx_strand_id
1 'polypeptide(L)' 'MNDENFLNLFFLIAPERFHFLKFIIEGYDNLGVVSSFNSDRGIVKIRCGGESFYELMELITELAPQIKHTLYGN' A
#
# COMPACT_ATOMS: atom_id res chain seq x y z
N MET A 1 13.96 -19.38 -15.33
CA MET A 1 12.75 -18.57 -15.22
C MET A 1 12.36 -18.64 -13.76
N ASN A 2 12.62 -17.59 -12.99
CA ASN A 2 12.10 -17.50 -11.63
C ASN A 2 10.60 -17.25 -11.77
N ASP A 3 9.78 -18.12 -11.19
CA ASP A 3 8.37 -17.80 -11.00
C ASP A 3 8.34 -16.59 -10.05
N GLU A 4 8.15 -15.39 -10.59
CA GLU A 4 7.97 -14.17 -9.80
C GLU A 4 6.71 -14.34 -8.94
N ASN A 5 6.92 -14.71 -7.67
CA ASN A 5 5.83 -14.93 -6.74
C ASN A 5 5.31 -13.57 -6.28
N PHE A 6 4.28 -13.07 -6.96
CA PHE A 6 3.63 -11.82 -6.60
C PHE A 6 2.77 -12.00 -5.35
N LEU A 7 2.96 -11.11 -4.38
CA LEU A 7 2.13 -11.01 -3.19
C LEU A 7 0.99 -10.01 -3.42
N ASN A 8 -0.19 -10.31 -2.89
CA ASN A 8 -1.32 -9.38 -2.87
C ASN A 8 -1.64 -9.04 -1.40
N LEU A 9 -1.33 -7.81 -1.01
CA LEU A 9 -1.54 -7.31 0.35
C LEU A 9 -2.74 -6.37 0.36
N PHE A 10 -3.53 -6.43 1.42
CA PHE A 10 -4.72 -5.57 1.60
C PHE A 10 -4.55 -4.71 2.83
N PHE A 11 -4.75 -3.40 2.66
CA PHE A 11 -4.65 -2.42 3.74
C PHE A 11 -5.94 -1.62 3.84
N LEU A 12 -6.25 -1.21 5.07
CA LEU A 12 -7.29 -0.23 5.36
C LEU A 12 -6.64 1.13 5.57
N ILE A 13 -7.02 2.11 4.77
CA ILE A 13 -6.53 3.49 4.85
C ILE A 13 -7.69 4.48 4.86
N ALA A 14 -7.42 5.72 5.24
CA ALA A 14 -8.31 6.84 4.94
C ALA A 14 -8.55 6.92 3.41
N PRO A 15 -9.81 6.86 2.91
CA PRO A 15 -10.11 6.88 1.48
C PRO A 15 -9.47 8.05 0.72
N GLU A 16 -9.45 9.23 1.33
CA GLU A 16 -8.85 10.45 0.79
C GLU A 16 -7.33 10.38 0.63
N ARG A 17 -6.67 9.42 1.31
CA ARG A 17 -5.23 9.17 1.22
C ARG A 17 -4.86 8.17 0.13
N PHE A 18 -5.81 7.63 -0.63
CA PHE A 18 -5.55 6.67 -1.71
C PHE A 18 -4.52 7.17 -2.71
N HIS A 19 -4.74 8.35 -3.29
CA HIS A 19 -3.84 8.90 -4.32
C HIS A 19 -2.47 9.26 -3.76
N PHE A 20 -2.40 9.69 -2.50
CA PHE A 20 -1.15 9.93 -1.80
C PHE A 20 -0.33 8.64 -1.67
N LEU A 21 -0.94 7.57 -1.15
CA LEU A 21 -0.26 6.27 -1.02
C LEU A 21 0.14 5.71 -2.39
N LYS A 22 -0.75 5.77 -3.37
CA LYS A 22 -0.49 5.31 -4.74
C LYS A 22 0.71 6.03 -5.35
N PHE A 23 0.77 7.36 -5.24
CA PHE A 23 1.85 8.16 -5.78
C PHE A 23 3.21 7.80 -5.16
N ILE A 24 3.26 7.58 -3.84
CA ILE A 24 4.49 7.18 -3.18
C ILE A 24 4.91 5.80 -3.66
N ILE A 25 4.08 4.76 -3.48
CA ILE A 25 4.45 3.37 -3.78
C ILE A 25 4.82 3.17 -5.26
N GLU A 26 4.03 3.70 -6.18
CA GLU A 26 4.28 3.55 -7.64
C GLU A 26 5.39 4.48 -8.15
N GLY A 27 5.89 5.40 -7.31
CA GLY A 27 7.06 6.22 -7.59
C GLY A 27 8.39 5.50 -7.30
N TYR A 28 8.39 4.43 -6.51
CA TYR A 28 9.56 3.59 -6.27
C TYR A 28 9.70 2.55 -7.40
N ASP A 29 10.94 2.32 -7.83
CA ASP A 29 11.23 1.37 -8.91
C ASP A 29 10.86 -0.06 -8.48
N ASN A 30 9.82 -0.61 -9.09
CA ASN A 30 9.31 -1.97 -8.89
C ASN A 30 8.81 -2.32 -7.47
N LEU A 31 8.54 -1.35 -6.60
CA LEU A 31 8.09 -1.63 -5.23
C LEU A 31 6.68 -2.25 -5.17
N GLY A 32 5.76 -1.77 -6.01
CA GLY A 32 4.44 -2.37 -6.14
C GLY A 32 3.45 -1.51 -6.90
N VAL A 33 2.29 -2.09 -7.20
CA VAL A 33 1.15 -1.44 -7.85
C VAL A 33 -0.01 -1.33 -6.87
N VAL A 34 -0.59 -0.13 -6.76
CA VAL A 34 -1.68 0.17 -5.84
C VAL A 34 -3.00 0.29 -6.61
N SER A 35 -3.99 -0.47 -6.16
CA SER A 35 -5.34 -0.48 -6.72
C SER A 35 -6.40 -0.38 -5.62
N SER A 36 -7.56 0.17 -5.94
CA SER A 36 -8.70 0.16 -5.03
C SER A 36 -9.35 -1.22 -5.04
N PHE A 37 -9.57 -1.81 -3.86
CA PHE A 37 -10.43 -2.99 -3.71
C PHE A 37 -11.85 -2.59 -3.30
N ASN A 38 -11.96 -1.61 -2.40
CA ASN A 38 -13.22 -0.94 -2.05
C ASN A 38 -12.91 0.52 -1.69
N SER A 39 -13.23 1.44 -2.60
CA SER A 39 -12.95 2.88 -2.45
C SER A 39 -13.69 3.50 -1.28
N ASP A 40 -14.97 3.15 -1.11
CA ASP A 40 -15.84 3.78 -0.12
C ASP A 40 -15.41 3.46 1.32
N ARG A 41 -14.80 2.28 1.50
CA ARG A 41 -14.25 1.83 2.78
C ARG A 41 -12.75 2.07 2.92
N GLY A 42 -12.07 2.61 1.91
CA GLY A 42 -10.63 2.82 1.94
C GLY A 42 -9.81 1.52 1.94
N ILE A 43 -10.36 0.43 1.40
CA ILE A 43 -9.64 -0.83 1.27
C ILE A 43 -8.84 -0.80 -0.03
N VAL A 44 -7.52 -0.87 0.12
CA VAL A 44 -6.57 -0.87 -1.00
C VAL A 44 -5.87 -2.21 -1.12
N LYS A 45 -5.53 -2.56 -2.35
CA LYS A 45 -4.74 -3.72 -2.69
C LYS A 45 -3.40 -3.25 -3.25
N ILE A 46 -2.31 -3.72 -2.64
CA ILE A 46 -0.95 -3.54 -3.14
C ILE A 46 -0.45 -4.88 -3.66
N ARG A 47 -0.03 -4.91 -4.92
CA ARG A 47 0.65 -6.06 -5.52
C ARG A 47 2.13 -5.76 -5.62
N CYS A 48 2.98 -6.61 -5.06
CA CYS A 48 4.45 -6.46 -5.10
C CYS A 48 5.12 -7.79 -5.41
N GLY A 49 6.39 -7.75 -5.84
CA GLY A 49 7.26 -8.92 -5.87
C GLY A 49 7.52 -9.45 -4.46
N GLY A 50 7.86 -10.74 -4.34
CA GLY A 50 8.19 -11.35 -3.06
C GLY A 50 9.45 -10.74 -2.43
N GLU A 51 10.42 -10.38 -3.26
CA GLU A 51 11.66 -9.69 -2.90
C GLU A 51 11.41 -8.28 -2.34
N SER A 52 10.39 -7.58 -2.84
CA SER A 52 10.04 -6.21 -2.41
C SER A 52 9.19 -6.18 -1.14
N PHE A 53 8.80 -7.34 -0.59
CA PHE A 53 7.87 -7.40 0.53
C PHE A 53 8.37 -6.64 1.77
N TYR A 54 9.62 -6.88 2.17
CA TYR A 54 10.18 -6.28 3.38
C TYR A 54 10.32 -4.76 3.25
N GLU A 55 10.83 -4.29 2.11
CA GLU A 55 10.94 -2.86 1.79
C GLU A 55 9.56 -2.18 1.75
N LEU A 56 8.57 -2.84 1.13
CA LEU A 56 7.19 -2.33 1.12
C LEU A 56 6.63 -2.21 2.54
N MET A 57 6.84 -3.21 3.40
CA MET A 57 6.32 -3.19 4.77
C MET A 57 7.01 -2.14 5.65
N GLU A 58 8.30 -1.89 5.44
CA GLU A 58 9.03 -0.81 6.10
C GLU A 58 8.45 0.56 5.72
N LEU A 59 8.30 0.83 4.43
CA LEU A 59 7.71 2.08 3.93
C LEU A 59 6.26 2.26 4.42
N ILE A 60 5.43 1.20 4.36
CA ILE A 60 4.06 1.25 4.86
C ILE A 60 4.03 1.59 6.36
N THR A 61 4.98 1.07 7.14
CA THR A 61 5.09 1.36 8.58
C THR A 61 5.39 2.84 8.82
N GLU A 62 6.30 3.44 8.05
CA GLU A 62 6.62 4.87 8.14
C GLU A 62 5.47 5.77 7.69
N LEU A 63 4.74 5.35 6.65
CA LEU A 63 3.59 6.08 6.13
C LEU A 63 2.33 5.92 6.99
N ALA A 64 2.28 4.91 7.86
CA ALA A 64 1.09 4.54 8.63
C ALA A 64 0.42 5.74 9.35
N PRO A 65 1.14 6.67 10.00
CA PRO A 65 0.53 7.85 10.63
C PRO A 65 -0.17 8.80 9.64
N GLN A 66 0.26 8.82 8.38
CA GLN A 66 -0.25 9.74 7.35
C GLN A 66 -1.41 9.16 6.54
N ILE A 67 -1.57 7.83 6.54
CA ILE A 67 -2.58 7.11 5.74
C ILE A 67 -3.72 6.52 6.59
N LYS A 68 -3.63 6.55 7.91
CA LYS A 68 -4.71 6.13 8.82
C LYS A 68 -5.85 7.16 8.85
N HIS A 69 -7.05 6.70 9.19
CA HIS A 69 -8.16 7.61 9.52
C HIS A 69 -7.81 8.44 10.75
N THR A 70 -7.96 9.75 10.67
CA THR A 70 -7.74 10.68 11.79
C THR A 70 -8.67 10.40 12.98
N LEU A 71 -9.78 9.69 12.78
CA LEU A 71 -10.76 9.36 13.82
C LEU A 71 -10.30 8.26 14.80
N TYR A 72 -9.19 7.57 14.55
CA TYR A 72 -8.65 6.54 15.46
C TYR A 72 -7.45 7.01 16.30
N GLY A 73 -7.22 8.33 16.39
CA GLY A 73 -6.23 8.92 17.29
C GLY A 73 -6.91 9.80 18.33
N ASN A 74 -7.20 9.24 19.50
CA ASN A 74 -7.31 9.96 20.77
C ASN A 74 -6.04 9.68 21.57
#